data_AF-A0AAI8RAV5-F1
#
_entry.id   AF-A0AAI8RAV5-F1
#
_cell.length_a   1.000
_cell.length_b   1.000
_cell.length_c   1.000
_cell.angle_alpha   90.00
_cell.angle_beta   90.00
_cell.angle_gamma   90.00
#
_symmetry.space_group_name_H-M   'P 1'
#
loop_
_entity.id
_entity.type
_entity.pdbx_description
1 polymer ?
#
loop_
_entity_poly.entity_id
_entity_poly.type
_entity_poly.pdbx_seq_one_letter_code
_entity_poly.pdbx_strand_id
1 'polypeptide(L)'
;MDIQKALIEITINGVVTCKQLADFYDAFHEDSEFSDAIDFLSGSIVVDMAKLKEELYASEDAHLLGLVEYMQKHYPSAILLIDLIPKDKRKFIH
;
A
#
# COMPACT_ATOMS: atom_id res chain seq x y z
N MET A 1 -15.29 -4.37 9.63
CA MET A 1 -15.21 -4.46 8.16
C MET A 1 -14.75 -5.86 7.85
N ASP A 2 -15.29 -6.50 6.82
CA ASP A 2 -14.89 -7.85 6.43
C ASP A 2 -13.68 -7.80 5.49
N ILE A 3 -12.71 -8.69 5.65
CA ILE A 3 -11.46 -8.67 4.88
C ILE A 3 -11.70 -8.93 3.40
N GLN A 4 -12.62 -9.83 3.04
CA GLN A 4 -12.94 -10.13 1.64
C GLN A 4 -13.57 -8.91 0.97
N LYS A 5 -14.46 -8.20 1.68
CA LYS A 5 -15.03 -6.95 1.19
C LYS A 5 -13.96 -5.88 0.98
N ALA A 6 -13.05 -5.70 1.93
CA ALA A 6 -11.96 -4.73 1.81
C ALA A 6 -11.00 -5.07 0.67
N LEU A 7 -10.73 -6.36 0.46
CA LEU A 7 -9.91 -6.87 -0.65
C LEU A 7 -10.54 -6.53 -2.02
N ILE A 8 -11.86 -6.70 -2.15
CA ILE A 8 -12.57 -6.33 -3.38
C ILE A 8 -12.48 -4.81 -3.59
N GLU A 9 -12.75 -4.03 -2.56
CA GLU A 9 -12.71 -2.56 -2.63
C GLU A 9 -11.32 -2.03 -3.04
N ILE A 10 -10.25 -2.61 -2.49
CA ILE A 10 -8.88 -2.18 -2.80
C ILE A 10 -8.41 -2.66 -4.18
N THR A 11 -8.97 -3.75 -4.72
CA THR A 11 -8.56 -4.32 -6.03
C THR A 11 -9.44 -3.89 -7.21
N ILE A 12 -10.65 -3.33 -6.98
CA ILE A 12 -11.59 -2.92 -8.04
C ILE A 12 -10.94 -2.06 -9.12
N ASN A 13 -10.05 -1.13 -8.75
CA ASN A 13 -9.37 -0.25 -9.69
C ASN A 13 -7.98 -0.75 -10.10
N GLY A 14 -7.47 -1.82 -9.47
CA GLY A 14 -6.11 -2.35 -9.65
C GLY A 14 -4.98 -1.40 -9.25
N VAL A 15 -5.29 -0.15 -8.92
CA VAL A 15 -4.36 0.91 -8.52
C VAL A 15 -4.68 1.31 -7.09
N VAL A 16 -3.65 1.29 -6.23
CA VAL A 16 -3.80 1.50 -4.78
C VAL A 16 -2.81 2.54 -4.28
N THR A 17 -3.25 3.35 -3.33
CA THR A 17 -2.40 4.34 -2.65
C THR A 17 -1.68 3.73 -1.45
N CYS A 18 -0.56 4.32 -1.02
CA CYS A 18 0.11 3.94 0.23
C CYS A 18 -0.84 4.03 1.42
N LYS A 19 -1.74 5.02 1.45
CA LYS A 19 -2.77 5.13 2.47
C LYS A 19 -3.69 3.92 2.51
N GLN A 20 -4.23 3.49 1.37
CA GLN A 20 -5.12 2.32 1.33
C GLN A 20 -4.40 1.03 1.76
N LEU A 21 -3.13 0.87 1.42
CA LEU A 21 -2.33 -0.26 1.87
C LEU A 21 -2.08 -0.23 3.39
N ALA A 22 -1.77 0.94 3.94
CA ALA A 22 -1.61 1.12 5.38
C ALA A 22 -2.92 0.83 6.12
N ASP A 23 -4.02 1.43 5.67
CA ASP A 23 -5.34 1.23 6.26
C ASP A 23 -5.77 -0.26 6.19
N PHE A 24 -5.43 -0.98 5.11
CA PHE A 24 -5.68 -2.42 5.00
C PHE A 24 -4.84 -3.24 5.98
N TYR A 25 -3.53 -2.96 6.07
CA TYR A 25 -2.63 -3.67 6.99
C TYR A 25 -3.07 -3.48 8.45
N ASP A 26 -3.31 -2.24 8.86
CA ASP A 26 -3.69 -1.91 10.23
C ASP A 26 -5.01 -2.58 10.63
N ALA A 27 -5.95 -2.71 9.69
CA ALA A 27 -7.24 -3.33 9.93
C ALA A 27 -7.19 -4.86 9.98
N PHE A 28 -6.31 -5.51 9.23
CA PHE A 28 -6.41 -6.95 8.95
C PHE A 28 -5.15 -7.78 9.21
N HIS A 29 -4.02 -7.21 9.63
CA HIS A 29 -2.78 -8.00 9.79
C HIS A 29 -2.88 -9.15 10.82
N GLU A 30 -3.83 -9.09 11.76
CA GLU A 30 -4.11 -10.17 12.72
C GLU A 30 -5.25 -11.11 12.28
N ASP A 31 -5.88 -10.83 11.13
CA ASP A 31 -6.98 -11.64 10.60
C ASP A 31 -6.46 -12.99 10.10
N SER A 32 -7.22 -14.06 10.33
CA SER A 32 -6.87 -15.41 9.89
C SER A 32 -6.73 -15.55 8.38
N GLU A 33 -7.46 -14.75 7.60
CA GLU A 33 -7.44 -14.76 6.13
C GLU A 33 -6.39 -13.80 5.55
N PHE A 34 -5.60 -13.12 6.39
CA PHE A 34 -4.64 -12.10 5.95
C PHE A 34 -3.60 -12.66 4.98
N SER A 35 -3.07 -13.86 5.22
CA SER A 35 -2.08 -14.48 4.33
C SER A 35 -2.65 -14.71 2.93
N ASP A 36 -3.89 -15.19 2.84
CA ASP A 36 -4.57 -15.43 1.57
C ASP A 36 -4.84 -14.10 0.84
N ALA A 37 -5.20 -13.06 1.59
CA ALA A 37 -5.36 -11.70 1.07
C ALA A 37 -4.06 -11.15 0.46
N ILE A 38 -2.92 -11.32 1.13
CA ILE A 38 -1.62 -10.89 0.60
C ILE A 38 -1.27 -11.61 -0.70
N ASP A 39 -1.48 -12.92 -0.75
CA ASP A 39 -1.24 -13.71 -1.97
C ASP A 39 -2.09 -13.21 -3.14
N PHE A 40 -3.37 -12.89 -2.89
CA PHE A 40 -4.25 -12.31 -3.90
C PHE A 40 -3.81 -10.90 -4.35
N LEU A 41 -3.47 -10.02 -3.40
CA LEU A 41 -3.01 -8.66 -3.67
C LEU A 41 -1.73 -8.68 -4.53
N SER A 42 -0.81 -9.61 -4.25
CA SER A 42 0.45 -9.73 -4.99
C SER A 42 0.25 -9.83 -6.51
N GLY A 43 -0.85 -10.41 -6.98
CA GLY A 43 -1.16 -10.52 -8.42
C GLY A 43 -1.98 -9.36 -8.98
N SER A 44 -2.67 -8.61 -8.12
CA SER A 44 -3.85 -7.83 -8.49
C SER A 44 -3.71 -6.33 -8.33
N ILE A 45 -2.71 -5.84 -7.60
CA ILE A 45 -2.56 -4.42 -7.31
C ILE A 45 -1.26 -3.81 -7.86
N VAL A 46 -1.34 -2.51 -8.10
CA VAL A 46 -0.24 -1.65 -8.51
C VAL A 46 -0.24 -0.42 -7.60
N VAL A 47 0.90 -0.10 -7.00
CA VAL A 47 1.01 1.06 -6.11
C VAL A 47 1.16 2.34 -6.93
N ASP A 48 0.31 3.32 -6.64
CA ASP A 48 0.32 4.64 -7.27
C ASP A 48 1.42 5.53 -6.69
N MET A 49 2.59 5.53 -7.34
CA MET A 49 3.69 6.40 -6.93
C MET A 49 3.50 7.84 -7.39
N ALA A 50 2.59 8.12 -8.34
CA ALA A 50 2.26 9.49 -8.73
C ALA A 50 1.54 10.17 -7.57
N LYS A 51 0.56 9.49 -6.98
CA LYS A 51 -0.15 9.99 -5.80
C LYS A 51 0.78 10.24 -4.62
N LEU A 52 1.71 9.32 -4.36
CA LEU A 52 2.70 9.50 -3.30
C LEU A 52 3.60 10.71 -3.54
N LYS A 53 3.98 10.99 -4.80
CA LYS A 53 4.73 12.19 -5.16
C LYS A 53 3.93 13.46 -4.93
N GLU A 54 2.66 13.48 -5.33
CA GLU A 54 1.77 14.62 -5.07
C GLU A 54 1.67 14.91 -3.57
N GLU A 55 1.50 13.87 -2.75
CA GLU A 55 1.45 13.99 -1.29
C GLU A 55 2.76 14.51 -0.71
N LEU A 56 3.90 13.97 -1.13
CA LEU A 56 5.23 14.45 -0.71
C LEU A 56 5.41 15.93 -1.06
N TYR A 57 5.13 16.33 -2.31
CA TYR A 57 5.31 17.71 -2.75
C TYR A 57 4.35 18.70 -2.09
N ALA A 58 3.19 18.24 -1.65
CA ALA A 58 2.24 19.04 -0.88
C ALA A 58 2.59 19.10 0.62
N SER A 59 3.48 18.22 1.11
CA SER A 59 3.86 18.14 2.51
C SER A 59 5.02 19.09 2.86
N GLU A 60 5.17 19.38 4.15
CA GLU A 60 6.33 20.10 4.68
C GLU A 60 7.66 19.35 4.48
N ASP A 61 7.58 18.05 4.19
CA ASP A 61 8.73 17.17 3.98
C ASP A 61 9.26 17.21 2.53
N ALA A 62 8.64 17.95 1.61
CA ALA A 62 9.00 17.99 0.18
C ALA A 62 10.49 18.33 -0.09
N HIS A 63 11.10 19.12 0.79
CA HIS A 63 12.51 19.53 0.68
C HIS A 63 13.45 18.72 1.58
N LEU A 64 12.90 17.83 2.41
CA LEU A 64 13.62 17.11 3.44
C LEU A 64 13.73 15.62 3.14
N LEU A 65 12.71 15.03 2.50
CA LEU A 65 12.59 13.59 2.31
C LEU A 65 12.46 13.23 0.83
N GLY A 66 13.05 12.10 0.45
CA GLY A 66 12.69 11.37 -0.76
C GLY A 66 11.42 10.55 -0.57
N LEU A 67 10.88 9.99 -1.66
CA LEU A 67 9.62 9.21 -1.64
C LEU A 67 9.63 8.03 -0.68
N VAL A 68 10.75 7.30 -0.62
CA VAL A 68 10.87 6.14 0.27
C VAL A 68 10.87 6.59 1.73
N GLU A 69 11.59 7.66 2.05
CA GLU A 69 11.67 8.21 3.41
C GLU A 69 10.33 8.80 3.85
N TYR A 70 9.63 9.47 2.94
CA TYR A 70 8.27 9.95 3.15
C TYR A 70 7.31 8.80 3.43
N MET A 71 7.35 7.72 2.63
CA MET A 71 6.55 6.51 2.86
C MET A 71 6.90 5.85 4.20
N GLN A 72 8.17 5.78 4.57
CA GLN A 72 8.61 5.23 5.87
C GLN A 72 8.10 6.04 7.05
N LYS A 73 8.09 7.37 6.92
CA LYS A 73 7.63 8.28 7.97
C LYS A 73 6.11 8.28 8.13
N HIS A 74 5.37 8.32 7.02
CA HIS A 74 3.92 8.54 7.02
C HIS A 74 3.07 7.29 6.82
N TYR A 75 3.63 6.24 6.21
CA TYR A 75 2.94 4.99 5.89
C TYR A 75 3.76 3.73 6.24
N PRO A 76 4.25 3.58 7.49
CA PRO A 76 5.05 2.42 7.88
C PRO A 76 4.29 1.10 7.67
N SER A 77 2.99 1.06 7.92
CA SER A 77 2.14 -0.13 7.70
C SER A 77 2.02 -0.51 6.24
N ALA A 78 2.02 0.46 5.31
CA ALA A 78 2.06 0.18 3.88
C ALA A 78 3.36 -0.53 3.48
N ILE A 79 4.48 -0.14 4.09
CA ILE A 79 5.77 -0.79 3.87
C ILE A 79 5.74 -2.23 4.37
N LEU A 80 5.20 -2.46 5.56
CA LEU A 80 5.05 -3.82 6.09
C LEU A 80 4.26 -4.70 5.12
N LEU A 81 3.13 -4.21 4.59
CA LEU A 81 2.35 -4.94 3.59
C LEU A 81 3.14 -5.17 2.30
N ILE A 82 3.79 -4.13 1.75
CA ILE A 82 4.59 -4.24 0.52
C ILE A 82 5.73 -5.25 0.72
N ASP A 83 6.32 -5.32 1.91
CA ASP A 83 7.41 -6.23 2.20
C ASP A 83 6.98 -7.69 2.28
N LEU A 84 5.71 -7.95 2.60
CA LEU A 84 5.10 -9.28 2.50
C LEU A 84 4.84 -9.70 1.04
N ILE A 85 4.70 -8.75 0.11
CA ILE A 85 4.55 -9.05 -1.32
C ILE A 85 5.91 -9.45 -1.92
N PRO A 86 6.02 -10.60 -2.62
CA PRO A 86 7.25 -10.99 -3.33
C PRO A 86 7.76 -9.90 -4.27
N LYS A 87 9.08 -9.65 -4.27
CA LYS A 87 9.68 -8.51 -5.00
C LYS A 87 9.37 -8.51 -6.51
N ASP A 88 9.32 -9.69 -7.11
CA ASP A 88 8.99 -9.92 -8.53
C ASP A 88 7.52 -9.65 -8.88
N LYS A 89 6.66 -9.59 -7.86
CA LYS A 89 5.23 -9.30 -7.99
C LYS A 89 4.86 -7.86 -7.67
N ARG A 90 5.75 -7.08 -7.04
CA ARG A 90 5.51 -5.66 -6.72
C ARG A 90 5.45 -4.85 -8.02
N LYS A 91 4.31 -4.18 -8.25
CA LYS A 91 4.10 -3.29 -9.40
C LYS A 91 3.92 -1.86 -8.92
N PHE A 92 4.61 -0.93 -9.56
CA PHE A 92 4.56 0.50 -9.27
C PHE A 92 4.28 1.27 -10.56
N ILE A 93 3.36 2.23 -10.54
CA ILE A 93 3.10 3.15 -11.66
C ILE A 93 3.47 4.58 -11.29
N HIS A 94 3.81 5.39 -12.29
CA HIS A 94 4.34 6.75 -12.16
C HIS A 94 3.47 7.79 -12.82
#